data_AF-A0A6G8BZG8-F1
#
_entry.id   AF-A0A6G8BZG8-F1
#
_cell.length_a   1.000
_cell.length_b   1.000
_cell.length_c   1.000
_cell.angle_alpha   90.00
_cell.angle_beta   90.00
_cell.angle_gamma   90.00
#
_symmetry.space_group_name_H-M   'P 1'
#
loop_
_entity.id
_entity.type
_entity.pdbx_description
1 polymer ?
#
loop_
_entity_poly.entity_id
_entity_poly.type
_entity_poly.pdbx_seq_one_letter_code
_entity_poly.pdbx_strand_id
1 'polypeptide(L)'
;MQAVPLLARAYPMFKKLLSRFLPSADSAVSAEKTTNQTAELPRMIEAAGVQPLDFEELLIVEQGLPVPDWDAVMEWTSEIRDAAERDRVWGEIEVAWLVHLRAALGSHYRLVRRGSAIVLSSLEGAEAVAAAQFMNAAQQQIVKVLNGVAQMPEGAGHDILLVLDDEETYYDYVARYYPEDGEFAFSGGMFISHGCGHFVTRKAKELKDIEPTIVHELTHGSLAHLPIPLWLNEGLAVNTEERLSPGQTQRHTAKQRDAMHRKFWNAETIQEFWTGHSYARPDDGNLLSYDLGRLLVWHLSADWAHFASFANAAQAADGGDAAARAQLGLDLGELVKALFEVDDSTQNWSPQPALWRGREVATDTGQLNR
;
A
#
# COMPACT_ATOMS: atom_id res chain seq x y z
N MET A 1 -14.85 21.21 58.62
CA MET A 1 -13.46 21.56 58.24
C MET A 1 -12.53 20.95 59.29
N GLN A 2 -12.11 19.69 59.09
CA GLN A 2 -11.05 18.92 59.80
C GLN A 2 -11.21 17.40 59.52
N ALA A 3 -10.05 16.70 59.45
CA ALA A 3 -9.77 15.27 59.73
C ALA A 3 -10.14 14.12 58.73
N VAL A 4 -9.21 13.77 57.80
CA VAL A 4 -8.25 12.59 57.74
C VAL A 4 -8.66 11.24 58.42
N PRO A 5 -8.14 10.00 58.14
CA PRO A 5 -7.62 9.20 56.96
C PRO A 5 -8.22 7.74 56.83
N LEU A 6 -7.77 6.89 55.86
CA LEU A 6 -7.29 5.47 56.00
C LEU A 6 -7.53 4.50 54.80
N LEU A 7 -6.43 3.78 54.47
CA LEU A 7 -6.28 2.35 54.07
C LEU A 7 -6.96 1.85 52.77
N ALA A 8 -6.26 1.33 51.75
CA ALA A 8 -5.31 0.20 51.63
C ALA A 8 -5.95 -1.05 50.99
N ARG A 9 -5.20 -1.62 50.02
CA ARG A 9 -5.27 -2.95 49.39
C ARG A 9 -6.38 -3.21 48.36
N ALA A 10 -5.99 -3.45 47.10
CA ALA A 10 -5.75 -4.82 46.60
C ALA A 10 -5.27 -4.83 45.12
N TYR A 11 -4.01 -5.22 44.91
CA TYR A 11 -3.53 -5.92 43.72
C TYR A 11 -3.15 -7.32 44.23
N PRO A 12 -3.69 -8.44 43.69
CA PRO A 12 -3.16 -9.00 42.45
C PRO A 12 -4.18 -9.81 41.63
N MET A 13 -4.53 -9.38 40.40
CA MET A 13 -5.22 -10.29 39.47
C MET A 13 -4.82 -10.12 37.98
N PHE A 14 -3.71 -9.45 37.68
CA PHE A 14 -3.28 -9.23 36.29
C PHE A 14 -1.97 -9.94 35.88
N LYS A 15 -1.33 -10.68 36.79
CA LYS A 15 -0.10 -11.46 36.50
C LYS A 15 -0.33 -12.92 36.12
N LYS A 16 -1.59 -13.40 36.03
CA LYS A 16 -1.92 -14.82 35.83
C LYS A 16 -2.43 -15.20 34.43
N LEU A 17 -2.49 -14.26 33.48
CA LEU A 17 -2.92 -14.56 32.10
C LEU A 17 -1.78 -14.56 31.06
N LEU A 18 -0.57 -14.16 31.43
CA LEU A 18 0.59 -14.07 30.51
C LEU A 18 1.57 -15.25 30.61
N SER A 19 1.30 -16.26 31.45
CA SER A 19 2.18 -17.42 31.64
C SER A 19 1.66 -18.73 31.03
N ARG A 20 0.62 -18.68 30.18
CA ARG A 20 0.00 -19.89 29.57
C ARG A 20 0.27 -20.06 28.06
N PHE A 21 1.06 -19.20 27.44
CA PHE A 21 1.43 -19.33 26.01
C PHE A 21 2.93 -19.16 25.74
N LEU A 22 3.77 -19.27 26.78
CA LEU A 22 5.22 -19.35 26.61
C LEU A 22 5.68 -20.80 26.87
N PRO A 23 6.39 -21.44 25.94
CA PRO A 23 7.05 -22.71 26.24
C PRO A 23 8.08 -22.51 27.36
N SER A 24 8.12 -23.50 28.25
CA SER A 24 8.96 -23.53 29.45
C SER A 24 10.44 -23.36 29.10
N ALA A 25 11.13 -22.49 29.84
CA ALA A 25 12.57 -22.35 29.80
C ALA A 25 13.23 -23.60 30.43
N ASP A 26 13.39 -24.65 29.63
CA ASP A 26 14.34 -25.74 29.86
C ASP A 26 14.53 -26.53 28.57
N SER A 27 15.23 -25.91 27.62
CA SER A 27 15.95 -26.61 26.55
C SER A 27 16.95 -25.64 25.96
N ALA A 28 18.15 -25.62 26.54
CA ALA A 28 19.33 -25.03 25.93
C ALA A 28 19.61 -25.78 24.62
N VAL A 29 19.20 -25.19 23.50
CA VAL A 29 19.65 -25.60 22.17
C VAL A 29 20.82 -24.70 21.81
N SER A 30 21.95 -25.35 21.59
CA SER A 30 23.24 -24.83 21.17
C SER A 30 23.11 -23.64 20.22
N ALA A 31 23.76 -22.53 20.59
CA ALA A 31 24.07 -21.46 19.67
C ALA A 31 24.90 -22.03 18.52
N GLU A 32 24.27 -22.24 17.36
CA GLU A 32 24.99 -22.47 16.12
C GLU A 32 25.85 -21.25 15.86
N LYS A 33 27.16 -21.50 15.76
CA LYS A 33 28.14 -20.54 15.27
C LYS A 33 27.70 -20.10 13.88
N THR A 34 27.20 -18.88 13.76
CA THR A 34 27.06 -18.19 12.47
C THR A 34 28.47 -18.06 11.90
N THR A 35 28.79 -18.94 10.97
CA THR A 35 30.03 -18.89 10.21
C THR A 35 29.93 -17.68 9.30
N ASN A 36 30.87 -16.75 9.47
CA ASN A 36 31.02 -15.56 8.66
C ASN A 36 31.62 -15.93 7.29
N GLN A 37 30.92 -16.82 6.55
CA GLN A 37 31.14 -16.98 5.12
C GLN A 37 30.36 -15.86 4.45
N THR A 38 31.05 -15.01 3.70
CA THR A 38 30.44 -14.15 2.69
C THR A 38 29.61 -15.06 1.79
N ALA A 39 28.30 -15.11 2.03
CA ALA A 39 27.39 -15.88 1.20
C ALA A 39 27.52 -15.32 -0.23
N GLU A 40 27.90 -16.18 -1.16
CA GLU A 40 28.02 -15.83 -2.57
C GLU A 40 26.67 -15.32 -3.08
N LEU A 41 26.68 -14.24 -3.85
CA LEU A 41 25.45 -13.62 -4.33
C LEU A 41 24.80 -14.52 -5.39
N PRO A 42 23.45 -14.63 -5.42
CA PRO A 42 22.77 -15.46 -6.42
C PRO A 42 23.04 -14.95 -7.84
N ARG A 43 23.69 -15.78 -8.66
CA ARG A 43 24.00 -15.41 -10.05
C ARG A 43 23.08 -16.08 -11.06
N MET A 44 22.88 -17.38 -10.94
CA MET A 44 22.07 -18.15 -11.89
C MET A 44 20.72 -18.51 -11.27
N ILE A 45 19.64 -18.35 -12.04
CA ILE A 45 18.32 -18.89 -11.70
C ILE A 45 17.98 -20.03 -12.65
N GLU A 46 17.61 -21.18 -12.09
CA GLU A 46 17.28 -22.39 -12.84
C GLU A 46 15.76 -22.63 -12.87
N ALA A 47 15.26 -23.01 -14.05
CA ALA A 47 13.88 -23.38 -14.25
C ALA A 47 13.75 -24.56 -15.22
N ALA A 48 12.79 -25.45 -14.96
CA ALA A 48 12.61 -26.65 -15.76
C ALA A 48 12.23 -26.31 -17.22
N GLY A 49 13.02 -26.82 -18.18
CA GLY A 49 12.70 -26.76 -19.61
C GLY A 49 13.08 -25.46 -20.31
N VAL A 50 13.80 -24.55 -19.64
CA VAL A 50 14.34 -23.31 -20.22
C VAL A 50 15.85 -23.22 -19.92
N GLN A 51 16.57 -22.33 -20.62
CA GLN A 51 17.98 -22.07 -20.29
C GLN A 51 18.08 -21.32 -18.96
N PRO A 52 19.10 -21.61 -18.12
CA PRO A 52 19.33 -20.85 -16.89
C PRO A 52 19.49 -19.35 -17.17
N LEU A 53 18.89 -18.53 -16.32
CA LEU A 53 19.00 -17.07 -16.37
C LEU A 53 20.27 -16.63 -15.66
N ASP A 54 21.17 -15.91 -16.34
CA ASP A 54 22.24 -15.17 -15.64
C ASP A 54 21.63 -13.89 -15.06
N PHE A 55 21.14 -14.00 -13.84
CA PHE A 55 20.40 -12.95 -13.14
C PHE A 55 21.29 -11.75 -12.80
N GLU A 56 22.59 -11.98 -12.55
CA GLU A 56 23.54 -10.89 -12.26
C GLU A 56 23.72 -9.97 -13.47
N GLU A 57 23.72 -10.51 -14.69
CA GLU A 57 23.79 -9.72 -15.93
C GLU A 57 22.54 -8.86 -16.18
N LEU A 58 21.41 -9.21 -15.55
CA LEU A 58 20.15 -8.47 -15.65
C LEU A 58 19.99 -7.40 -14.58
N LEU A 59 20.96 -7.23 -13.67
CA LEU A 59 20.90 -6.17 -12.66
C LEU A 59 21.32 -4.84 -13.25
N ILE A 60 20.40 -3.89 -13.24
CA ILE A 60 20.65 -2.49 -13.53
C ILE A 60 21.01 -1.80 -12.22
N VAL A 61 22.18 -1.17 -12.16
CA VAL A 61 22.65 -0.46 -10.96
C VAL A 61 22.53 1.04 -11.17
N GLU A 62 21.63 1.67 -10.41
CA GLU A 62 21.43 3.12 -10.39
C GLU A 62 21.59 3.64 -8.97
N GLN A 63 22.33 4.74 -8.79
CA GLN A 63 22.72 5.26 -7.47
C GLN A 63 23.34 4.21 -6.54
N GLY A 64 23.98 3.19 -7.12
CA GLY A 64 24.58 2.08 -6.37
C GLY A 64 23.59 1.03 -5.86
N LEU A 65 22.29 1.15 -6.18
CA LEU A 65 21.24 0.21 -5.80
C LEU A 65 20.88 -0.69 -6.99
N PRO A 66 20.99 -2.03 -6.86
CA PRO A 66 20.64 -2.95 -7.94
C PRO A 66 19.13 -3.18 -8.01
N VAL A 67 18.59 -3.08 -9.22
CA VAL A 67 17.22 -3.45 -9.57
C VAL A 67 17.24 -4.32 -10.83
N PRO A 68 16.46 -5.40 -10.92
CA PRO A 68 16.42 -6.22 -12.12
C PRO A 68 15.84 -5.44 -13.30
N ASP A 69 16.30 -5.76 -14.50
CA ASP A 69 15.56 -5.52 -15.72
C ASP A 69 14.31 -6.41 -15.72
N TRP A 70 13.22 -5.88 -15.18
CA TRP A 70 11.99 -6.64 -15.00
C TRP A 70 11.35 -7.05 -16.32
N ASP A 71 11.55 -6.29 -17.40
CA ASP A 71 11.03 -6.65 -18.73
C ASP A 71 11.74 -7.90 -19.24
N ALA A 72 13.08 -7.94 -19.13
CA ALA A 72 13.87 -9.13 -19.49
C ALA A 72 13.52 -10.34 -18.60
N VAL A 73 13.30 -10.13 -17.31
CA VAL A 73 12.87 -11.17 -16.37
C VAL A 73 11.48 -11.71 -16.74
N MET A 74 10.52 -10.83 -17.06
CA MET A 74 9.18 -11.22 -17.50
C MET A 74 9.21 -11.98 -18.83
N GLU A 75 10.05 -11.54 -19.78
CA GLU A 75 10.24 -12.24 -21.06
C GLU A 75 10.77 -13.66 -20.82
N TRP A 76 11.83 -13.82 -20.03
CA TRP A 76 12.40 -15.13 -19.72
C TRP A 76 11.42 -16.04 -18.96
N THR A 77 10.73 -15.52 -17.95
CA THR A 77 9.73 -16.31 -17.19
C THR A 77 8.51 -16.69 -18.02
N SER A 78 8.21 -15.96 -19.10
CA SER A 78 7.13 -16.33 -20.03
C SER A 78 7.42 -17.63 -20.79
N GLU A 79 8.70 -18.00 -20.96
CA GLU A 79 9.12 -19.25 -21.62
C GLU A 79 8.80 -20.50 -20.78
N ILE A 80 8.66 -20.34 -19.46
CA ILE A 80 8.35 -21.43 -18.52
C ILE A 80 6.88 -21.83 -18.74
N ARG A 81 6.65 -23.07 -19.20
CA ARG A 81 5.28 -23.52 -19.53
C ARG A 81 4.47 -23.93 -18.32
N ASP A 82 5.10 -24.55 -17.34
CA ASP A 82 4.42 -25.00 -16.13
C ASP A 82 4.18 -23.81 -15.19
N ALA A 83 2.92 -23.60 -14.80
CA ALA A 83 2.53 -22.46 -14.00
C ALA A 83 3.13 -22.53 -12.59
N ALA A 84 3.15 -23.71 -11.96
CA ALA A 84 3.71 -23.89 -10.62
C ALA A 84 5.24 -23.68 -10.59
N GLU A 85 5.93 -24.11 -11.65
CA GLU A 85 7.36 -23.84 -11.82
C GLU A 85 7.63 -22.35 -12.04
N ARG A 86 6.85 -21.67 -12.89
CA ARG A 86 6.97 -20.22 -13.12
C ARG A 86 6.80 -19.46 -11.81
N ASP A 87 5.81 -19.86 -11.03
CA ASP A 87 5.48 -19.31 -9.71
C ASP A 87 6.64 -19.49 -8.72
N ARG A 88 7.18 -20.71 -8.60
CA ARG A 88 8.35 -21.01 -7.75
C ARG A 88 9.53 -20.11 -8.12
N VAL A 89 9.84 -20.04 -9.42
CA VAL A 89 11.00 -19.33 -9.97
C VAL A 89 10.85 -17.82 -9.79
N TRP A 90 9.64 -17.28 -9.94
CA TRP A 90 9.36 -15.87 -9.67
C TRP A 90 9.72 -15.48 -8.23
N GLY A 91 9.29 -16.28 -7.24
CA GLY A 91 9.67 -16.04 -5.84
C GLY A 91 11.19 -16.18 -5.58
N GLU A 92 11.89 -17.03 -6.34
CA GLU A 92 13.35 -17.12 -6.27
C GLU A 92 14.06 -15.89 -6.84
N ILE A 93 13.54 -15.34 -7.94
CA ILE A 93 14.03 -14.09 -8.54
C ILE A 93 13.86 -12.92 -7.56
N GLU A 94 12.70 -12.79 -6.93
CA GLU A 94 12.45 -11.76 -5.92
C GLU A 94 13.43 -11.87 -4.74
N VAL A 95 13.65 -13.08 -4.23
CA VAL A 95 14.63 -13.32 -3.16
C VAL A 95 16.04 -13.00 -3.64
N ALA A 96 16.41 -13.41 -4.85
CA ALA A 96 17.73 -13.14 -5.43
C ALA A 96 18.00 -11.64 -5.52
N TRP A 97 17.04 -10.89 -6.07
CA TRP A 97 17.08 -9.43 -6.10
C TRP A 97 17.31 -8.85 -4.71
N LEU A 98 16.50 -9.24 -3.73
CA LEU A 98 16.61 -8.68 -2.37
C LEU A 98 17.93 -9.05 -1.68
N VAL A 99 18.56 -10.17 -2.02
CA VAL A 99 19.92 -10.50 -1.53
C VAL A 99 20.96 -9.55 -2.12
N HIS A 100 20.88 -9.23 -3.42
CA HIS A 100 21.75 -8.24 -4.07
C HIS A 100 21.52 -6.84 -3.51
N LEU A 101 20.25 -6.43 -3.37
CA LEU A 101 19.89 -5.13 -2.81
C LEU A 101 20.37 -4.99 -1.35
N ARG A 102 20.22 -6.03 -0.53
CA ARG A 102 20.80 -6.07 0.83
C ARG A 102 22.31 -5.86 0.82
N ALA A 103 23.02 -6.48 -0.12
CA ALA A 103 24.48 -6.37 -0.21
C ALA A 103 24.91 -4.93 -0.56
N ALA A 104 24.16 -4.26 -1.46
CA ALA A 104 24.37 -2.86 -1.81
C ALA A 104 24.05 -1.90 -0.66
N LEU A 105 22.93 -2.12 0.05
CA LEU A 105 22.52 -1.31 1.22
C LEU A 105 23.45 -1.50 2.43
N GLY A 106 24.16 -2.63 2.49
CA GLY A 106 25.20 -2.90 3.47
C GLY A 106 24.80 -3.88 4.58
N SER A 107 25.80 -4.35 5.34
CA SER A 107 25.69 -5.52 6.24
C SER A 107 24.75 -5.34 7.45
N HIS A 108 24.26 -4.14 7.71
CA HIS A 108 23.31 -3.84 8.78
C HIS A 108 21.86 -4.12 8.37
N TYR A 109 21.58 -4.17 7.06
CA TYR A 109 20.32 -4.64 6.53
C TYR A 109 20.20 -6.15 6.65
N ARG A 110 18.98 -6.61 6.91
CA ARG A 110 18.62 -8.03 7.00
C ARG A 110 17.39 -8.30 6.17
N LEU A 111 17.34 -9.52 5.66
CA LEU A 111 16.20 -10.06 4.95
C LEU A 111 15.45 -11.02 5.87
N VAL A 112 14.19 -10.73 6.16
CA VAL A 112 13.31 -11.58 6.99
C VAL A 112 12.12 -12.01 6.16
N ARG A 113 11.96 -13.33 5.99
CA ARG A 113 10.81 -13.94 5.33
C ARG A 113 9.90 -14.64 6.32
N ARG A 114 8.59 -14.39 6.26
CA ARG A 114 7.55 -15.10 7.02
C ARG A 114 6.30 -15.22 6.15
N GLY A 115 5.83 -16.44 5.90
CA GLY A 115 4.68 -16.65 5.01
C GLY A 115 4.97 -16.14 3.59
N SER A 116 4.05 -15.35 3.04
CA SER A 116 4.22 -14.64 1.77
C SER A 116 5.09 -13.39 1.89
N ALA A 117 5.22 -12.82 3.09
CA ALA A 117 5.89 -11.54 3.29
C ALA A 117 7.42 -11.65 3.38
N ILE A 118 8.11 -10.69 2.76
CA ILE A 118 9.55 -10.47 2.89
C ILE A 118 9.80 -9.03 3.31
N VAL A 119 10.61 -8.84 4.35
CA VAL A 119 11.04 -7.53 4.84
C VAL A 119 12.55 -7.40 4.66
N LEU A 120 12.98 -6.40 3.88
CA LEU A 120 14.36 -5.95 3.81
C LEU A 120 14.50 -4.65 4.60
N SER A 121 15.25 -4.68 5.70
CA SER A 121 15.37 -3.51 6.58
C SER A 121 16.59 -3.57 7.48
N SER A 122 16.93 -2.45 8.10
CA SER A 122 17.89 -2.37 9.22
C SER A 122 17.24 -2.57 10.60
N LEU A 123 15.94 -2.88 10.67
CA LEU A 123 15.19 -3.05 11.92
C LEU A 123 15.82 -4.14 12.80
N GLU A 124 15.57 -4.09 14.12
CA GLU A 124 16.01 -5.16 15.00
C GLU A 124 15.35 -6.50 14.60
N GLY A 125 16.00 -7.62 14.88
CA GLY A 125 15.55 -8.93 14.38
C GLY A 125 14.12 -9.29 14.80
N ALA A 126 13.70 -8.91 16.02
CA ALA A 126 12.34 -9.12 16.48
C ALA A 126 11.33 -8.19 15.79
N GLU A 127 11.70 -6.93 15.55
CA GLU A 127 10.87 -5.94 14.86
C GLU A 127 10.66 -6.29 13.39
N ALA A 128 11.71 -6.70 12.68
CA ALA A 128 11.60 -7.14 11.29
C ALA A 128 10.69 -8.39 11.16
N VAL A 129 10.74 -9.31 12.13
CA VAL A 129 9.82 -10.46 12.17
C VAL A 129 8.39 -10.02 12.46
N ALA A 130 8.20 -9.08 13.40
CA ALA A 130 6.89 -8.52 13.70
C ALA A 130 6.29 -7.81 12.49
N ALA A 131 7.08 -7.04 11.74
CA ALA A 131 6.66 -6.38 10.50
C ALA A 131 6.17 -7.39 9.45
N ALA A 132 6.94 -8.45 9.20
CA ALA A 132 6.55 -9.49 8.25
C ALA A 132 5.25 -10.20 8.69
N GLN A 133 5.10 -10.50 9.99
CA GLN A 133 3.87 -11.09 10.53
C GLN A 133 2.68 -10.13 10.44
N PHE A 134 2.90 -8.84 10.69
CA PHE A 134 1.89 -7.80 10.54
C PHE A 134 1.38 -7.75 9.10
N MET A 135 2.26 -7.73 8.09
CA MET A 135 1.86 -7.73 6.67
C MET A 135 0.91 -8.90 6.34
N ASN A 136 1.30 -10.13 6.72
CA ASN A 136 0.45 -11.31 6.51
C ASN A 136 -0.92 -11.17 7.20
N ALA A 137 -0.95 -10.65 8.43
CA ALA A 137 -2.18 -10.47 9.19
C ALA A 137 -3.05 -9.35 8.59
N ALA A 138 -2.44 -8.24 8.18
CA ALA A 138 -3.08 -7.10 7.54
C ALA A 138 -3.74 -7.53 6.23
N GLN A 139 -3.03 -8.26 5.37
CA GLN A 139 -3.58 -8.80 4.12
C GLN A 139 -4.84 -9.63 4.34
N GLN A 140 -4.85 -10.50 5.36
CA GLN A 140 -6.03 -11.28 5.74
C GLN A 140 -7.18 -10.41 6.26
N GLN A 141 -6.88 -9.36 7.03
CA GLN A 141 -7.91 -8.43 7.51
C GLN A 141 -8.47 -7.57 6.38
N ILE A 142 -7.64 -7.12 5.42
CA ILE A 142 -8.05 -6.32 4.26
C ILE A 142 -9.10 -7.08 3.45
N VAL A 143 -8.81 -8.31 3.04
CA VAL A 143 -9.76 -9.15 2.28
C VAL A 143 -11.06 -9.39 3.06
N LYS A 144 -10.98 -9.54 4.38
CA LYS A 144 -12.15 -9.70 5.24
C LYS A 144 -12.98 -8.41 5.37
N VAL A 145 -12.31 -7.27 5.52
CA VAL A 145 -12.95 -5.94 5.65
C VAL A 145 -13.61 -5.53 4.35
N LEU A 146 -12.94 -5.79 3.23
CA LEU A 146 -13.38 -5.49 1.88
C LEU A 146 -14.03 -6.71 1.20
N ASN A 147 -14.77 -7.51 1.97
CA ASN A 147 -15.34 -8.78 1.51
C ASN A 147 -16.20 -8.61 0.25
N GLY A 148 -15.86 -9.36 -0.80
CA GLY A 148 -16.53 -9.32 -2.09
C GLY A 148 -16.04 -8.20 -3.00
N VAL A 149 -15.03 -7.43 -2.61
CA VAL A 149 -14.35 -6.40 -3.42
C VAL A 149 -12.86 -6.71 -3.52
N ALA A 150 -12.17 -6.86 -2.39
CA ALA A 150 -10.76 -7.20 -2.38
C ALA A 150 -10.53 -8.68 -2.64
N GLN A 151 -9.45 -8.99 -3.35
CA GLN A 151 -8.96 -10.35 -3.54
C GLN A 151 -7.59 -10.50 -2.86
N MET A 152 -7.27 -11.73 -2.47
CA MET A 152 -5.87 -12.06 -2.21
C MET A 152 -5.13 -11.93 -3.53
N PRO A 153 -3.94 -11.29 -3.58
CA PRO A 153 -3.12 -11.29 -4.78
C PRO A 153 -2.96 -12.72 -5.31
N GLU A 154 -3.32 -12.93 -6.57
CA GLU A 154 -3.13 -14.21 -7.25
C GLU A 154 -1.69 -14.27 -7.80
N GLY A 155 -0.99 -15.38 -7.56
CA GLY A 155 0.39 -15.59 -8.00
C GLY A 155 1.32 -15.96 -6.84
N ALA A 156 2.58 -16.29 -7.18
CA ALA A 156 3.56 -16.76 -6.21
C ALA A 156 4.59 -15.72 -5.76
N GLY A 157 4.40 -14.47 -6.16
CA GLY A 157 5.20 -13.35 -5.67
C GLY A 157 5.05 -13.11 -4.17
N HIS A 158 6.03 -12.45 -3.60
CA HIS A 158 6.11 -12.10 -2.20
C HIS A 158 5.52 -10.71 -1.93
N ASP A 159 4.88 -10.55 -0.77
CA ASP A 159 4.55 -9.22 -0.27
C ASP A 159 5.86 -8.59 0.27
N ILE A 160 6.49 -7.72 -0.52
CA ILE A 160 7.81 -7.18 -0.21
C ILE A 160 7.68 -5.81 0.47
N LEU A 161 8.34 -5.64 1.62
CA LEU A 161 8.51 -4.38 2.32
C LEU A 161 9.99 -4.01 2.41
N LEU A 162 10.34 -2.86 1.86
CA LEU A 162 11.64 -2.20 2.01
C LEU A 162 11.52 -1.09 3.05
N VAL A 163 12.30 -1.17 4.14
CA VAL A 163 12.39 -0.10 5.15
C VAL A 163 13.80 0.48 5.09
N LEU A 164 13.92 1.66 4.47
CA LEU A 164 15.18 2.35 4.24
C LEU A 164 15.51 3.29 5.42
N ASP A 165 16.78 3.35 5.81
CA ASP A 165 17.22 4.04 7.04
C ASP A 165 17.03 5.55 7.00
N ASP A 166 17.18 6.17 5.82
CA ASP A 166 17.20 7.61 5.65
C ASP A 166 16.48 8.07 4.37
N GLU A 167 16.26 9.38 4.32
CA GLU A 167 15.52 10.04 3.26
C GLU A 167 16.29 10.09 1.93
N GLU A 168 17.62 10.17 1.99
CA GLU A 168 18.48 10.19 0.80
C GLU A 168 18.39 8.85 0.06
N THR A 169 18.62 7.74 0.78
CA THR A 169 18.50 6.38 0.22
C THR A 169 17.09 6.08 -0.27
N TYR A 170 16.06 6.58 0.44
CA TYR A 170 14.68 6.46 0.01
C TYR A 170 14.42 7.14 -1.34
N TYR A 171 14.85 8.39 -1.50
CA TYR A 171 14.65 9.09 -2.76
C TYR A 171 15.56 8.56 -3.88
N ASP A 172 16.79 8.16 -3.58
CA ASP A 172 17.68 7.52 -4.57
C ASP A 172 17.03 6.25 -5.14
N TYR A 173 16.37 5.45 -4.28
CA TYR A 173 15.64 4.26 -4.70
C TYR A 173 14.38 4.60 -5.51
N VAL A 174 13.59 5.56 -5.06
CA VAL A 174 12.28 5.92 -5.64
C VAL A 174 12.42 6.66 -6.98
N ALA A 175 13.43 7.53 -7.12
CA ALA A 175 13.62 8.38 -8.31
C ALA A 175 13.75 7.57 -9.61
N ARG A 176 14.26 6.33 -9.54
CA ARG A 176 14.31 5.40 -10.68
C ARG A 176 12.95 5.16 -11.34
N TYR A 177 11.90 5.04 -10.53
CA TYR A 177 10.57 4.67 -11.01
C TYR A 177 9.76 5.88 -11.49
N TYR A 178 10.22 7.10 -11.18
CA TYR A 178 9.55 8.37 -11.49
C TYR A 178 10.59 9.42 -11.90
N PRO A 179 11.18 9.30 -13.10
CA PRO A 179 12.27 10.17 -13.55
C PRO A 179 11.82 11.57 -14.00
N GLU A 180 10.51 11.80 -14.16
CA GLU A 180 9.97 13.12 -14.49
C GLU A 180 9.65 13.90 -13.20
N ASP A 181 10.09 15.16 -13.13
CA ASP A 181 10.02 16.05 -11.96
C ASP A 181 8.59 16.16 -11.39
N GLY A 182 8.25 15.25 -10.49
CA GLY A 182 7.14 15.39 -9.57
C GLY A 182 7.71 15.76 -8.21
N GLU A 183 7.29 16.88 -7.62
CA GLU A 183 7.45 17.07 -6.18
C GLU A 183 6.83 15.85 -5.49
N PHE A 184 7.68 14.95 -4.98
CA PHE A 184 7.24 13.76 -4.24
C PHE A 184 6.46 14.26 -3.03
N ALA A 185 5.14 14.28 -3.14
CA ALA A 185 4.28 14.89 -2.15
C ALA A 185 4.32 14.04 -0.87
N PHE A 186 5.31 14.32 -0.01
CA PHE A 186 5.41 13.96 1.41
C PHE A 186 4.90 12.57 1.80
N SER A 187 5.05 11.55 0.94
CA SER A 187 4.46 10.25 1.25
C SER A 187 5.26 9.57 2.36
N GLY A 188 4.54 8.92 3.27
CA GLY A 188 5.14 8.10 4.33
C GLY A 188 5.76 6.81 3.81
N GLY A 189 5.55 6.50 2.53
CA GLY A 189 5.94 5.30 1.81
C GLY A 189 5.27 5.30 0.44
N MET A 190 5.57 4.31 -0.39
CA MET A 190 5.00 4.17 -1.73
C MET A 190 4.96 2.71 -2.17
N PHE A 191 3.87 2.28 -2.82
CA PHE A 191 3.84 1.04 -3.59
C PHE A 191 4.39 1.25 -5.00
N ILE A 192 5.33 0.39 -5.39
CA ILE A 192 5.92 0.37 -6.72
C ILE A 192 5.38 -0.85 -7.45
N SER A 193 4.66 -0.59 -8.54
CA SER A 193 4.10 -1.61 -9.43
C SER A 193 4.80 -1.59 -10.81
N HIS A 194 6.12 -1.73 -10.80
CA HIS A 194 6.93 -1.75 -12.01
C HIS A 194 7.74 -3.04 -12.09
N GLY A 195 7.15 -4.07 -12.71
CA GLY A 195 7.72 -5.40 -12.82
C GLY A 195 7.50 -6.28 -11.60
N CYS A 196 8.05 -5.89 -10.45
CA CYS A 196 7.84 -6.56 -9.16
C CYS A 196 7.14 -5.62 -8.18
N GLY A 197 5.93 -5.99 -7.75
CA GLY A 197 5.14 -5.25 -6.77
C GLY A 197 5.84 -5.23 -5.40
N HIS A 198 6.20 -4.05 -4.90
CA HIS A 198 6.79 -3.93 -3.57
C HIS A 198 6.50 -2.58 -2.93
N PHE A 199 6.49 -2.58 -1.60
CA PHE A 199 6.29 -1.38 -0.80
C PHE A 199 7.63 -0.86 -0.27
N VAL A 200 7.86 0.45 -0.37
CA VAL A 200 9.04 1.12 0.17
C VAL A 200 8.65 2.22 1.14
N THR A 201 9.29 2.26 2.31
CA THR A 201 9.10 3.30 3.33
C THR A 201 10.42 3.67 3.99
N ARG A 202 10.40 4.79 4.69
CA ARG A 202 11.48 5.23 5.57
C ARG A 202 11.31 4.62 6.95
N LYS A 203 12.44 4.36 7.60
CA LYS A 203 12.45 3.88 8.98
C LYS A 203 11.82 4.92 9.90
N ALA A 204 10.72 4.54 10.53
CA ALA A 204 10.13 5.33 11.60
C ALA A 204 10.74 4.99 12.97
N LYS A 205 10.32 5.74 14.00
CA LYS A 205 10.79 5.50 15.37
C LYS A 205 10.24 4.19 15.93
N GLU A 206 8.99 3.87 15.63
CA GLU A 206 8.34 2.64 16.03
C GLU A 206 7.67 1.98 14.83
N LEU A 207 7.62 0.64 14.79
CA LEU A 207 6.96 -0.11 13.72
C LEU A 207 5.50 0.32 13.50
N LYS A 208 4.78 0.61 14.60
CA LYS A 208 3.39 1.10 14.57
C LYS A 208 3.20 2.37 13.73
N ASP A 209 4.25 3.16 13.55
CA ASP A 209 4.18 4.42 12.81
C ASP A 209 4.17 4.18 11.28
N ILE A 210 4.62 3.01 10.81
CA ILE A 210 4.57 2.61 9.39
C ILE A 210 3.45 1.62 9.08
N GLU A 211 2.83 1.00 10.09
CA GLU A 211 1.70 0.08 9.94
C GLU A 211 0.53 0.66 9.10
N PRO A 212 0.09 1.92 9.28
CA PRO A 212 -0.96 2.52 8.46
C PRO A 212 -0.59 2.53 6.97
N THR A 213 0.63 2.95 6.65
CA THR A 213 1.11 2.95 5.26
C THR A 213 1.19 1.53 4.70
N ILE A 214 1.64 0.54 5.48
CA ILE A 214 1.62 -0.86 5.04
C ILE A 214 0.19 -1.31 4.70
N VAL A 215 -0.81 -0.99 5.53
CA VAL A 215 -2.22 -1.34 5.27
C VAL A 215 -2.74 -0.65 4.02
N HIS A 216 -2.44 0.63 3.85
CA HIS A 216 -2.84 1.42 2.69
C HIS A 216 -2.39 0.74 1.38
N GLU A 217 -1.12 0.37 1.33
CA GLU A 217 -0.47 -0.11 0.11
C GLU A 217 -0.83 -1.56 -0.21
N LEU A 218 -0.96 -2.41 0.82
CA LEU A 218 -1.53 -3.76 0.66
C LEU A 218 -2.99 -3.70 0.18
N THR A 219 -3.73 -2.62 0.49
CA THR A 219 -5.08 -2.44 -0.01
C THR A 219 -5.09 -2.24 -1.52
N HIS A 220 -4.18 -1.43 -2.08
CA HIS A 220 -4.04 -1.30 -3.54
C HIS A 220 -3.72 -2.64 -4.20
N GLY A 221 -2.76 -3.40 -3.66
CA GLY A 221 -2.43 -4.74 -4.17
C GLY A 221 -3.64 -5.68 -4.18
N SER A 222 -4.52 -5.57 -3.19
CA SER A 222 -5.76 -6.37 -3.10
C SER A 222 -6.87 -5.91 -4.06
N LEU A 223 -6.74 -4.71 -4.64
CA LEU A 223 -7.69 -4.08 -5.56
C LEU A 223 -7.19 -4.02 -7.01
N ALA A 224 -5.92 -4.35 -7.26
CA ALA A 224 -5.26 -4.22 -8.57
C ALA A 224 -5.96 -4.96 -9.74
N HIS A 225 -6.83 -5.92 -9.44
CA HIS A 225 -7.65 -6.63 -10.42
C HIS A 225 -8.87 -5.82 -10.91
N LEU A 226 -9.19 -4.69 -10.27
CA LEU A 226 -10.35 -3.86 -10.57
C LEU A 226 -9.95 -2.62 -11.37
N PRO A 227 -10.64 -2.29 -12.47
CA PRO A 227 -10.39 -1.07 -13.25
C PRO A 227 -11.09 0.16 -12.64
N ILE A 228 -11.04 0.31 -11.32
CA ILE A 228 -11.76 1.35 -10.58
C ILE A 228 -11.13 2.74 -10.76
N PRO A 229 -11.91 3.83 -10.65
CA PRO A 229 -11.35 5.18 -10.67
C PRO A 229 -10.47 5.42 -9.43
N LEU A 230 -9.44 6.26 -9.60
CA LEU A 230 -8.45 6.56 -8.54
C LEU A 230 -9.11 7.00 -7.23
N TRP A 231 -10.18 7.80 -7.28
CA TRP A 231 -10.86 8.25 -6.07
C TRP A 231 -11.43 7.11 -5.24
N LEU A 232 -11.90 6.04 -5.89
CA LEU A 232 -12.47 4.87 -5.25
C LEU A 232 -11.36 3.99 -4.70
N ASN A 233 -10.27 3.80 -5.45
CA ASN A 233 -9.11 3.05 -4.99
C ASN A 233 -8.51 3.67 -3.72
N GLU A 234 -8.20 4.97 -3.79
CA GLU A 234 -7.66 5.74 -2.66
C GLU A 234 -8.64 5.84 -1.49
N GLY A 235 -9.93 6.05 -1.79
CA GLY A 235 -10.97 6.06 -0.77
C GLY A 235 -11.07 4.73 0.00
N LEU A 236 -10.92 3.59 -0.69
CA LEU A 236 -10.89 2.26 -0.09
C LEU A 236 -9.62 2.06 0.75
N ALA A 237 -8.45 2.47 0.24
CA ALA A 237 -7.19 2.39 0.95
C ALA A 237 -7.21 3.20 2.26
N VAL A 238 -7.59 4.48 2.21
CA VAL A 238 -7.65 5.36 3.39
C VAL A 238 -8.67 4.86 4.42
N ASN A 239 -9.86 4.41 4.00
CA ASN A 239 -10.84 3.87 4.95
C ASN A 239 -10.36 2.55 5.60
N THR A 240 -9.64 1.72 4.84
CA THR A 240 -9.10 0.46 5.36
C THR A 240 -7.96 0.70 6.33
N GLU A 241 -7.08 1.67 6.03
CA GLU A 241 -6.06 2.20 6.92
C GLU A 241 -6.68 2.68 8.25
N GLU A 242 -7.65 3.60 8.21
CA GLU A 242 -8.29 4.14 9.44
C GLU A 242 -8.93 3.03 10.29
N ARG A 243 -9.45 1.98 9.65
CA ARG A 243 -10.12 0.86 10.32
C ARG A 243 -9.15 -0.12 10.97
N LEU A 244 -8.01 -0.40 10.34
CA LEU A 244 -7.06 -1.41 10.80
C LEU A 244 -5.90 -0.82 11.62
N SER A 245 -5.59 0.46 11.42
CA SER A 245 -4.51 1.18 12.11
C SER A 245 -5.01 2.53 12.67
N PRO A 246 -5.94 2.52 13.64
CA PRO A 246 -6.51 3.75 14.19
C PRO A 246 -5.48 4.53 15.02
N GLY A 247 -5.47 5.86 14.90
CA GLY A 247 -4.65 6.72 15.77
C GLY A 247 -3.89 7.84 15.09
N GLN A 248 -4.05 8.03 13.78
CA GLN A 248 -3.44 9.15 13.07
C GLN A 248 -3.95 10.50 13.60
N THR A 249 -3.02 11.43 13.86
CA THR A 249 -3.36 12.76 14.34
C THR A 249 -3.70 13.64 13.15
N GLN A 250 -4.94 14.10 13.05
CA GLN A 250 -5.36 14.93 11.92
C GLN A 250 -4.84 16.37 12.10
N ARG A 251 -4.14 16.89 11.08
CA ARG A 251 -3.61 18.27 11.07
C ARG A 251 -4.73 19.32 11.11
N HIS A 252 -5.89 18.99 10.52
CA HIS A 252 -7.04 19.87 10.43
C HIS A 252 -8.23 19.30 11.19
N THR A 253 -8.98 20.15 11.87
CA THR A 253 -10.27 19.79 12.46
C THR A 253 -11.31 19.53 11.36
N ALA A 254 -12.36 18.76 11.67
CA ALA A 254 -13.46 18.51 10.75
C ALA A 254 -14.07 19.79 10.16
N LYS A 255 -14.23 20.85 10.98
CA LYS A 255 -14.75 22.15 10.53
C LYS A 255 -13.80 22.86 9.56
N GLN A 256 -12.49 22.75 9.77
CA GLN A 256 -11.51 23.33 8.85
C GLN A 256 -11.52 22.62 7.51
N ARG A 257 -11.59 21.28 7.51
CA ARG A 257 -11.68 20.50 6.26
C ARG A 257 -12.95 20.80 5.47
N ASP A 258 -14.10 20.86 6.13
CA ASP A 258 -15.36 21.28 5.48
C ASP A 258 -15.24 22.66 4.81
N ALA A 259 -14.65 23.65 5.51
CA ALA A 259 -14.42 24.96 4.94
C ALA A 259 -13.45 24.94 3.74
N MET A 260 -12.42 24.10 3.78
CA MET A 260 -11.48 23.93 2.67
C MET A 260 -12.17 23.30 1.45
N HIS A 261 -12.96 22.24 1.64
CA HIS A 261 -13.74 21.59 0.58
C HIS A 261 -14.71 22.56 -0.10
N ARG A 262 -15.52 23.29 0.68
CA ARG A 262 -16.49 24.27 0.14
C ARG A 262 -15.83 25.40 -0.65
N LYS A 263 -14.57 25.73 -0.34
CA LYS A 263 -13.79 26.73 -1.06
C LYS A 263 -13.18 26.19 -2.36
N PHE A 264 -12.74 24.94 -2.34
CA PHE A 264 -11.96 24.34 -3.42
C PHE A 264 -12.82 23.71 -4.51
N TRP A 265 -13.83 22.93 -4.13
CA TRP A 265 -14.65 22.18 -5.08
C TRP A 265 -15.66 23.10 -5.79
N ASN A 266 -15.66 23.02 -7.12
CA ASN A 266 -16.61 23.66 -8.01
C ASN A 266 -16.80 22.77 -9.27
N ALA A 267 -17.65 23.19 -10.21
CA ALA A 267 -17.95 22.40 -11.40
C ALA A 267 -16.72 22.04 -12.26
N GLU A 268 -15.63 22.81 -12.19
CA GLU A 268 -14.38 22.54 -12.89
C GLU A 268 -13.46 21.62 -12.07
N THR A 269 -13.12 22.01 -10.83
CA THR A 269 -12.16 21.26 -10.01
C THR A 269 -12.67 19.87 -9.62
N ILE A 270 -13.99 19.67 -9.51
CA ILE A 270 -14.54 18.34 -9.24
C ILE A 270 -14.32 17.36 -10.41
N GLN A 271 -14.16 17.84 -11.65
CA GLN A 271 -13.81 16.96 -12.77
C GLN A 271 -12.36 16.46 -12.68
N GLU A 272 -11.45 17.25 -12.10
CA GLU A 272 -10.09 16.80 -11.79
C GLU A 272 -10.08 15.68 -10.74
N PHE A 273 -11.01 15.72 -9.79
CA PHE A 273 -11.23 14.64 -8.83
C PHE A 273 -11.72 13.35 -9.51
N TRP A 274 -12.74 13.44 -10.36
CA TRP A 274 -13.28 12.26 -11.06
C TRP A 274 -12.27 11.61 -12.00
N THR A 275 -11.37 12.40 -12.59
CA THR A 275 -10.31 11.92 -13.47
C THR A 275 -9.02 11.54 -12.74
N GLY A 276 -8.93 11.78 -11.43
CA GLY A 276 -7.75 11.52 -10.61
C GLY A 276 -6.65 12.59 -10.65
N HIS A 277 -6.70 13.57 -11.56
CA HIS A 277 -5.67 14.62 -11.66
C HIS A 277 -5.48 15.44 -10.38
N SER A 278 -6.54 15.62 -9.59
CA SER A 278 -6.45 16.42 -8.37
C SER A 278 -5.56 15.78 -7.29
N TYR A 279 -5.28 14.47 -7.39
CA TYR A 279 -4.35 13.75 -6.51
C TYR A 279 -2.88 14.11 -6.77
N ALA A 280 -2.53 14.62 -7.96
CA ALA A 280 -1.16 15.02 -8.27
C ALA A 280 -0.90 16.53 -8.04
N ARG A 281 -1.86 17.26 -7.48
CA ARG A 281 -1.72 18.71 -7.31
C ARG A 281 -0.74 19.06 -6.19
N PRO A 282 0.11 20.09 -6.36
CA PRO A 282 1.03 20.54 -5.32
C PRO A 282 0.35 21.42 -4.24
N ASP A 283 -0.93 21.76 -4.40
CA ASP A 283 -1.72 22.55 -3.46
C ASP A 283 -2.66 21.70 -2.59
N ASP A 284 -3.57 22.35 -1.86
CA ASP A 284 -4.57 21.67 -1.01
C ASP A 284 -5.43 20.65 -1.78
N GLY A 285 -5.47 20.69 -3.12
CA GLY A 285 -6.20 19.76 -3.95
C GLY A 285 -5.82 18.29 -3.72
N ASN A 286 -4.54 17.98 -3.50
CA ASN A 286 -4.11 16.62 -3.17
C ASN A 286 -4.76 16.15 -1.86
N LEU A 287 -4.57 16.91 -0.78
CA LEU A 287 -5.15 16.63 0.54
C LEU A 287 -6.68 16.46 0.48
N LEU A 288 -7.36 17.37 -0.22
CA LEU A 288 -8.81 17.35 -0.34
C LEU A 288 -9.31 16.21 -1.22
N SER A 289 -8.52 15.70 -2.14
CA SER A 289 -8.88 14.53 -2.95
C SER A 289 -8.92 13.27 -2.09
N TYR A 290 -7.88 13.02 -1.28
CA TYR A 290 -7.87 11.90 -0.33
C TYR A 290 -9.04 11.99 0.67
N ASP A 291 -9.31 13.17 1.25
CA ASP A 291 -10.43 13.31 2.21
C ASP A 291 -11.80 13.13 1.53
N LEU A 292 -11.99 13.64 0.31
CA LEU A 292 -13.25 13.45 -0.43
C LEU A 292 -13.47 11.99 -0.83
N GLY A 293 -12.45 11.31 -1.36
CA GLY A 293 -12.51 9.88 -1.67
C GLY A 293 -12.85 9.05 -0.44
N ARG A 294 -12.19 9.35 0.69
CA ARG A 294 -12.49 8.74 1.99
C ARG A 294 -13.94 8.95 2.41
N LEU A 295 -14.45 10.18 2.36
CA LEU A 295 -15.85 10.50 2.71
C LEU A 295 -16.84 9.77 1.82
N LEU A 296 -16.62 9.76 0.50
CA LEU A 296 -17.51 9.07 -0.43
C LEU A 296 -17.56 7.57 -0.15
N VAL A 297 -16.41 6.91 -0.02
CA VAL A 297 -16.38 5.48 0.33
C VAL A 297 -17.05 5.22 1.68
N TRP A 298 -16.79 6.05 2.69
CA TRP A 298 -17.46 5.93 4.00
C TRP A 298 -18.98 6.01 3.89
N HIS A 299 -19.51 6.98 3.14
CA HIS A 299 -20.95 7.14 2.94
C HIS A 299 -21.57 6.03 2.10
N LEU A 300 -20.95 5.69 0.96
CA LEU A 300 -21.49 4.69 0.03
C LEU A 300 -21.43 3.27 0.62
N SER A 301 -20.43 2.98 1.45
CA SER A 301 -20.25 1.66 2.07
C SER A 301 -21.20 1.36 3.24
N ALA A 302 -22.07 2.30 3.61
CA ALA A 302 -23.09 2.10 4.65
C ALA A 302 -24.02 0.91 4.35
N ASP A 303 -24.34 0.67 3.07
CA ASP A 303 -24.90 -0.59 2.58
C ASP A 303 -23.83 -1.35 1.80
N TRP A 304 -23.12 -2.23 2.51
CA TRP A 304 -21.97 -2.93 1.95
C TRP A 304 -22.30 -3.79 0.73
N ALA A 305 -23.48 -4.42 0.67
CA ALA A 305 -23.82 -5.34 -0.41
C ALA A 305 -23.97 -4.60 -1.76
N HIS A 306 -24.67 -3.47 -1.72
CA HIS A 306 -24.80 -2.60 -2.89
C HIS A 306 -23.48 -1.90 -3.23
N PHE A 307 -22.73 -1.44 -2.22
CA PHE A 307 -21.41 -0.85 -2.43
C PHE A 307 -20.42 -1.83 -3.09
N ALA A 308 -20.38 -3.09 -2.65
CA ALA A 308 -19.52 -4.08 -3.27
C ALA A 308 -19.89 -4.31 -4.74
N SER A 309 -21.18 -4.37 -5.05
CA SER A 309 -21.66 -4.50 -6.44
C SER A 309 -21.26 -3.29 -7.29
N PHE A 310 -21.34 -2.08 -6.70
CA PHE A 310 -20.84 -0.85 -7.32
C PHE A 310 -19.32 -0.90 -7.58
N ALA A 311 -18.51 -1.22 -6.57
CA ALA A 311 -17.06 -1.22 -6.69
C ALA A 311 -16.56 -2.22 -7.76
N ASN A 312 -17.17 -3.40 -7.85
CA ASN A 312 -16.85 -4.39 -8.89
C ASN A 312 -17.29 -3.96 -10.30
N ALA A 313 -18.25 -3.05 -10.43
CA ALA A 313 -18.77 -2.59 -11.72
C ALA A 313 -18.18 -1.25 -12.17
N ALA A 314 -17.60 -0.47 -11.25
CA ALA A 314 -17.07 0.86 -11.53
C ALA A 314 -15.90 0.81 -12.52
N GLN A 315 -15.79 1.87 -13.32
CA GLN A 315 -14.76 2.00 -14.36
C GLN A 315 -14.08 3.35 -14.22
N ALA A 316 -12.76 3.38 -14.34
CA ALA A 316 -11.99 4.63 -14.35
C ALA A 316 -12.42 5.54 -15.52
N ALA A 317 -12.78 4.96 -16.66
CA ALA A 317 -13.13 5.68 -17.89
C ALA A 317 -14.34 6.63 -17.75
N ASP A 318 -15.24 6.38 -16.78
CA ASP A 318 -16.39 7.24 -16.50
C ASP A 318 -16.45 7.76 -15.06
N GLY A 319 -15.34 7.63 -14.32
CA GLY A 319 -15.27 8.00 -12.91
C GLY A 319 -16.18 7.16 -12.00
N GLY A 320 -16.73 6.04 -12.50
CA GLY A 320 -17.68 5.18 -11.80
C GLY A 320 -19.14 5.62 -11.92
N ASP A 321 -19.49 6.62 -12.74
CA ASP A 321 -20.85 7.17 -12.81
C ASP A 321 -21.90 6.14 -13.24
N ALA A 322 -21.65 5.38 -14.31
CA ALA A 322 -22.61 4.39 -14.78
C ALA A 322 -22.88 3.31 -13.73
N ALA A 323 -21.82 2.86 -13.04
CA ALA A 323 -21.93 1.87 -11.97
C ALA A 323 -22.71 2.44 -10.77
N ALA A 324 -22.45 3.68 -10.37
CA ALA A 324 -23.16 4.32 -9.26
C ALA A 324 -24.66 4.43 -9.56
N ARG A 325 -25.04 4.84 -10.77
CA ARG A 325 -26.45 4.90 -11.19
C ARG A 325 -27.11 3.51 -11.21
N ALA A 326 -26.41 2.51 -11.73
CA ALA A 326 -26.96 1.17 -11.90
C ALA A 326 -27.09 0.39 -10.58
N GLN A 327 -26.07 0.47 -9.71
CA GLN A 327 -25.96 -0.36 -8.50
C GLN A 327 -26.46 0.35 -7.24
N LEU A 328 -26.35 1.69 -7.18
CA LEU A 328 -26.69 2.49 -6.01
C LEU A 328 -27.90 3.40 -6.26
N GLY A 329 -28.32 3.58 -7.51
CA GLY A 329 -29.47 4.42 -7.87
C GLY A 329 -29.24 5.92 -7.61
N LEU A 330 -27.99 6.38 -7.62
CA LEU A 330 -27.62 7.75 -7.28
C LEU A 330 -26.73 8.41 -8.33
N ASP A 331 -26.64 9.73 -8.23
CA ASP A 331 -25.71 10.58 -8.97
C ASP A 331 -24.55 10.99 -8.04
N LEU A 332 -23.30 10.68 -8.44
CA LEU A 332 -22.12 10.96 -7.62
C LEU A 332 -21.92 12.46 -7.38
N GLY A 333 -22.21 13.30 -8.37
CA GLY A 333 -22.08 14.75 -8.26
C GLY A 333 -23.08 15.35 -7.28
N GLU A 334 -24.32 14.90 -7.34
CA GLU A 334 -25.36 15.35 -6.39
C GLU A 334 -25.08 14.87 -4.96
N LEU A 335 -24.48 13.69 -4.79
CA LEU A 335 -23.99 13.25 -3.49
C LEU A 335 -22.90 14.21 -2.96
N VAL A 336 -21.89 14.54 -3.76
CA VAL A 336 -20.83 15.48 -3.34
C VAL A 336 -21.41 16.85 -3.01
N LYS A 337 -22.33 17.37 -3.83
CA LYS A 337 -23.02 18.65 -3.54
C LYS A 337 -23.78 18.59 -2.23
N ALA A 338 -24.46 17.49 -1.94
CA ALA A 338 -25.17 17.31 -0.67
C ALA A 338 -24.21 17.27 0.54
N LEU A 339 -23.04 16.63 0.42
CA LEU A 339 -22.03 16.58 1.48
C LEU A 339 -21.53 17.97 1.89
N PHE A 340 -21.46 18.91 0.95
CA PHE A 340 -20.96 20.26 1.18
C PHE A 340 -22.05 21.35 1.14
N GLU A 341 -23.32 20.94 1.14
CA GLU A 341 -24.51 21.80 1.13
C GLU A 341 -24.51 22.83 -0.03
N VAL A 342 -24.15 22.39 -1.23
CA VAL A 342 -24.14 23.19 -2.45
C VAL A 342 -25.50 23.14 -3.13
N ASP A 343 -26.29 24.21 -2.98
CA ASP A 343 -27.64 24.35 -3.56
C ASP A 343 -27.66 25.12 -4.89
N ASP A 344 -26.60 25.00 -5.68
CA ASP A 344 -26.52 25.61 -7.01
C ASP A 344 -26.86 24.58 -8.09
N SER A 345 -28.11 24.60 -8.55
CA SER A 345 -28.60 23.74 -9.63
C SER A 345 -27.96 24.02 -11.00
N THR A 346 -27.27 25.15 -11.17
CA THR A 346 -26.57 25.46 -12.42
C THR A 346 -25.20 24.77 -12.52
N GLN A 347 -24.68 24.28 -11.39
CA GLN A 347 -23.42 23.56 -11.35
C GLN A 347 -23.65 22.05 -11.46
N ASN A 348 -23.15 21.48 -12.56
CA ASN A 348 -23.08 20.04 -12.76
C ASN A 348 -21.78 19.49 -12.18
N TRP A 349 -21.87 18.80 -11.04
CA TRP A 349 -20.72 18.17 -10.38
C TRP A 349 -20.59 16.68 -10.71
N SER A 350 -21.52 16.10 -11.47
CA SER A 350 -21.45 14.69 -11.86
C SER A 350 -20.23 14.43 -12.75
N PRO A 351 -19.69 13.20 -12.78
CA PRO A 351 -18.64 12.86 -13.72
C PRO A 351 -19.09 13.15 -15.17
N GLN A 352 -18.25 13.86 -15.94
CA GLN A 352 -18.56 14.25 -17.32
C GLN A 352 -17.49 13.76 -18.29
N PRO A 353 -17.48 12.47 -18.67
CA PRO A 353 -16.43 11.87 -19.51
C PRO A 353 -16.24 12.55 -20.87
N ALA A 354 -17.31 13.16 -21.40
CA ALA A 354 -17.25 13.94 -22.62
C ALA A 354 -16.31 15.16 -22.53
N LEU A 355 -16.13 15.74 -21.33
CA LEU A 355 -15.24 16.86 -21.07
C LEU A 355 -13.77 16.45 -20.86
N TRP A 356 -13.51 15.16 -20.67
CA TRP A 356 -12.17 14.64 -20.37
C TRP A 356 -11.38 14.26 -21.63
N ARG A 357 -12.01 14.28 -22.82
CA ARG A 357 -11.35 13.90 -24.08
C ARG A 357 -10.07 14.72 -24.32
N GLY A 358 -8.94 14.03 -24.46
CA GLY A 358 -7.61 14.63 -24.62
C GLY A 358 -6.86 14.87 -23.31
N ARG A 359 -7.42 14.49 -22.15
CA ARG A 359 -6.71 14.35 -20.88
C ARG A 359 -6.59 12.85 -20.56
N GLU A 360 -5.40 12.39 -20.23
CA GLU A 360 -5.18 11.01 -19.75
C GLU A 360 -5.82 10.85 -18.38
N VAL A 361 -6.59 9.78 -18.16
CA VAL A 361 -7.12 9.46 -16.83
C VAL A 361 -5.95 8.99 -15.98
N ALA A 362 -5.75 9.59 -14.81
CA ALA A 362 -4.69 9.16 -13.90
C ALA A 362 -5.02 7.76 -13.36
N THR A 363 -4.07 6.84 -13.50
CA THR A 363 -4.15 5.48 -12.93
C THR A 363 -3.34 5.38 -11.62
N ASP A 364 -3.53 4.26 -10.91
CA ASP A 364 -3.17 3.87 -9.52
C ASP A 364 -1.90 4.39 -8.83
N THR A 365 -1.03 5.12 -9.52
CA THR A 365 0.28 5.55 -9.02
C THR A 365 0.58 7.02 -9.34
N GLY A 366 -0.40 7.79 -9.83
CA GLY A 366 -0.12 9.07 -10.47
C GLY A 366 0.63 8.91 -11.81
N GLN A 367 0.74 7.67 -12.32
CA GLN A 367 1.24 7.42 -13.66
C GLN A 367 0.14 7.72 -14.68
N LEU A 368 0.53 8.57 -15.63
CA LEU A 368 -0.12 8.74 -16.92
C LEU A 368 0.12 7.47 -17.75
N ASN A 369 -0.94 6.85 -18.27
CA ASN A 369 -0.83 5.75 -19.22
C ASN A 369 0.01 6.21 -20.43
N ARG A 370 1.08 5.48 -20.76
CA ARG A 370 1.68 5.53 -22.11
C ARG A 370 1.03 4.48 -23.00
#